data_AF-A0A0D6M0A8-F1
#
_entry.id   AF-A0A0D6M0A8-F1
#
_cell.length_a   1.000
_cell.length_b   1.000
_cell.length_c   1.000
_cell.angle_alpha   90.00
_cell.angle_beta   90.00
_cell.angle_gamma   90.00
#
_symmetry.space_group_name_H-M   'P 1'
#
loop_
_entity.id
_entity.type
_entity.pdbx_description
1 polymer ?
#
loop_
_entity_poly.entity_id
_entity_poly.type
_entity_poly.pdbx_seq_one_letter_code
_entity_poly.pdbx_strand_id
1 'polypeptide(L)' 'MRHFSVFSADTKCTTDKDCPTGMKCSNKICGYRTECAQLGSPKVPAGCKAEPYVNDKGCTMSRVVCP' A
#
# COMPACT_ATOMS: atom_id res chain seq x y z
N MET A 1 8.71 -3.24 -28.36
CA MET A 1 9.43 -3.26 -27.07
C MET A 1 8.40 -3.63 -26.00
N ARG A 2 8.49 -4.82 -25.41
CA ARG A 2 7.51 -5.31 -24.43
C ARG A 2 7.75 -4.57 -23.10
N HIS A 3 6.74 -3.86 -22.63
CA HIS A 3 6.74 -3.20 -21.32
C HIS A 3 7.05 -4.25 -20.25
N PHE A 4 8.20 -4.11 -19.60
CA PHE A 4 8.53 -4.81 -18.39
C PHE A 4 7.62 -4.28 -17.28
N SER A 5 6.59 -5.04 -16.92
CA SER A 5 5.85 -4.87 -15.66
C SER A 5 6.79 -5.22 -14.51
N VAL A 6 7.68 -4.30 -14.21
CA VAL A 6 8.66 -4.44 -13.14
C VAL A 6 8.02 -3.87 -11.88
N PHE A 7 7.64 -4.77 -10.98
CA PHE A 7 7.66 -4.51 -9.54
C PHE A 7 9.11 -4.15 -9.16
N SER A 8 9.55 -2.90 -9.38
CA SER A 8 10.83 -2.43 -8.86
C SER A 8 10.60 -1.52 -7.68
N ALA A 9 11.25 -1.88 -6.58
CA ALA A 9 11.37 -1.15 -5.34
C ALA A 9 12.16 0.18 -5.46
N ASP A 10 12.09 0.88 -6.60
CA ASP A 10 12.71 2.19 -6.83
C ASP A 10 11.80 3.04 -7.73
N THR A 11 10.56 3.26 -7.31
CA THR A 11 9.74 4.28 -7.99
C THR A 11 10.27 5.64 -7.54
N LYS A 12 10.96 6.34 -8.44
CA LYS A 12 11.39 7.72 -8.19
C LYS A 12 10.17 8.60 -8.00
N CYS A 13 10.20 9.43 -6.98
CA CYS A 13 9.09 10.30 -6.60
C CYS A 13 9.59 11.69 -6.23
N THR A 14 8.71 12.68 -6.35
CA THR A 14 8.95 14.04 -5.84
C THR A 14 8.07 14.30 -4.62
N THR A 15 6.87 13.72 -4.61
CA THR A 15 5.86 13.85 -3.58
C THR A 15 5.20 12.48 -3.31
N ASP A 16 4.48 12.37 -2.19
CA ASP A 16 3.72 11.16 -1.84
C ASP A 16 2.70 10.75 -2.92
N LYS A 17 2.21 11.71 -3.72
CA LYS A 17 1.24 11.46 -4.79
C LYS A 17 1.82 10.73 -5.99
N ASP A 18 3.14 10.76 -6.15
CA ASP A 18 3.85 10.02 -7.20
C ASP A 18 3.97 8.52 -6.84
N CYS A 19 3.69 8.16 -5.58
CA CYS A 19 3.85 6.82 -5.09
C CYS A 19 2.55 6.00 -5.11
N PRO A 20 2.64 4.66 -5.25
CA PRO A 20 1.49 3.78 -5.10
C PRO A 20 0.79 3.96 -3.75
N THR A 21 -0.50 3.68 -3.71
CA THR A 21 -1.33 3.80 -2.50
C THR A 21 -0.70 3.05 -1.30
N GLY A 22 -0.40 3.78 -0.22
CA GLY A 22 0.22 3.24 1.00
C GLY A 22 1.73 3.39 1.08
N MET A 23 2.34 3.94 0.03
CA MET A 23 3.75 4.31 0.03
C MET A 23 3.89 5.81 0.31
N LYS A 24 5.09 6.23 0.71
CA LYS A 24 5.47 7.64 0.83
C LYS A 24 6.73 7.89 0.06
N CYS A 25 6.89 9.13 -0.39
CA CYS A 25 8.13 9.53 -1.02
C CYS A 25 9.17 9.86 0.05
N SER A 26 10.23 9.07 0.12
CA SER A 26 11.34 9.28 1.05
C SER A 26 12.66 9.22 0.31
N ASN A 27 13.53 10.23 0.45
CA ASN A 27 14.78 10.32 -0.32
C ASN A 27 14.59 10.17 -1.84
N LYS A 28 13.49 10.73 -2.38
CA LYS A 28 13.11 10.63 -3.80
C LYS A 28 12.78 9.21 -4.28
N ILE A 29 12.54 8.29 -3.35
CA ILE A 29 12.19 6.90 -3.62
C ILE A 29 10.89 6.58 -2.88
N CYS A 30 9.95 5.91 -3.55
CA CYS A 30 8.76 5.40 -2.89
C CYS A 30 9.14 4.28 -1.94
N GLY A 31 9.00 4.55 -0.64
CA GLY A 31 9.16 3.57 0.42
C GLY A 31 7.80 3.22 1.02
N TYR A 32 7.71 2.02 1.61
CA TYR A 32 6.62 1.74 2.53
C TYR A 32 6.66 2.74 3.67
N ARG A 33 5.49 3.21 4.09
CA ARG A 33 5.34 4.04 5.29
C ARG A 33 5.73 3.19 6.50
N THR A 34 6.96 3.34 6.98
CA THR A 34 7.47 2.62 8.17
C THR A 34 6.75 3.04 9.45
N GLU A 35 6.06 4.19 9.45
CA GLU A 35 5.14 4.59 10.51
C GLU A 35 3.81 3.81 10.50
N CYS A 36 3.51 3.11 9.41
CA CYS A 36 2.37 2.22 9.35
C CYS A 36 2.78 0.89 9.99
N ALA A 37 2.07 0.51 11.05
CA ALA A 37 2.20 -0.83 11.59
C ALA A 37 1.93 -1.81 10.45
N GLN A 38 2.93 -2.64 10.10
CA GLN A 38 2.74 -3.80 9.25
C GLN A 38 1.92 -4.80 10.05
N LEU A 39 0.61 -4.57 10.08
CA LEU A 39 -0.34 -5.55 10.59
C LEU A 39 -0.34 -6.70 9.58
N GLY A 40 -0.20 -7.93 10.08
CA GLY A 40 -0.39 -9.10 9.24
C GLY A 40 -1.74 -9.08 8.55
N SER A 41 -1.87 -9.82 7.46
CA SER A 41 -3.15 -9.96 6.75
C SER A 41 -4.26 -10.30 7.73
N PRO A 42 -5.40 -9.58 7.74
CA PRO A 42 -6.48 -9.87 8.67
C PRO A 42 -7.00 -11.28 8.42
N LYS A 43 -7.39 -11.98 9.50
CA LYS A 43 -8.13 -13.24 9.36
C LYS A 43 -9.48 -12.91 8.74
N VAL A 44 -9.73 -13.41 7.54
CA VAL A 44 -10.98 -13.22 6.81
C VAL A 44 -11.88 -14.44 7.03
N PRO A 45 -13.02 -14.30 7.72
CA PRO A 45 -14.00 -15.39 7.86
C PRO A 45 -14.59 -15.79 6.51
N ALA A 46 -15.10 -17.03 6.42
CA ALA A 46 -15.80 -17.49 5.23
C ALA A 46 -16.99 -16.57 4.91
N GLY A 47 -17.12 -16.17 3.65
CA GLY A 47 -18.14 -15.23 3.20
C GLY A 47 -17.73 -13.75 3.30
N CYS A 48 -16.66 -13.40 4.01
CA CYS A 48 -16.16 -12.02 4.07
C CYS A 48 -15.02 -11.78 3.08
N LYS A 49 -14.70 -10.51 2.81
CA LYS A 49 -13.57 -10.07 1.98
C LYS A 49 -12.69 -9.08 2.72
N ALA A 50 -11.39 -9.11 2.48
CA ALA A 50 -10.49 -8.04 2.90
C ALA A 50 -10.46 -6.94 1.82
N GLU A 51 -10.90 -5.74 2.17
CA GLU A 51 -10.80 -4.57 1.29
C GLU A 51 -9.67 -3.65 1.72
N PRO A 52 -8.79 -3.22 0.80
CA PRO A 52 -7.79 -2.21 1.09
C PRO A 52 -8.47 -0.86 1.31
N TYR A 53 -8.02 -0.12 2.33
CA TYR A 53 -8.42 1.25 2.59
C TYR A 53 -7.23 2.06 3.11
N VAL A 54 -7.30 3.38 2.97
CA VAL A 54 -6.31 4.29 3.53
C VAL A 54 -6.88 4.89 4.82
N ASN A 55 -6.20 4.69 5.94
CA ASN A 55 -6.62 5.32 7.21
C ASN A 55 -6.20 6.81 7.27
N ASP A 56 -6.60 7.53 8.31
CA ASP A 56 -6.26 8.96 8.50
C ASP A 56 -4.75 9.24 8.54
N LYS A 57 -3.93 8.23 8.79
CA LYS A 57 -2.46 8.32 8.77
C LYS A 57 -1.85 8.11 7.37
N GLY A 58 -2.69 7.93 6.35
CA GLY A 58 -2.24 7.64 4.98
C GLY A 58 -1.73 6.21 4.81
N CYS A 59 -2.01 5.31 5.75
CA CYS A 59 -1.57 3.91 5.69
C CYS A 59 -2.58 3.05 4.92
N THR A 60 -2.10 2.28 3.94
CA THR A 60 -2.89 1.19 3.35
C THR A 60 -3.05 0.09 4.37
N MET A 61 -4.30 -0.14 4.76
CA MET A 61 -4.74 -1.16 5.69
C MET A 61 -5.79 -2.03 5.02
N SER A 62 -6.09 -3.20 5.59
CA SER A 62 -7.14 -4.09 5.10
C SER A 62 -8.27 -4.15 6.13
N ARG A 63 -9.51 -3.83 5.73
CA ARG A 63 -10.71 -4.03 6.56
C ARG A 63 -11.46 -5.28 6.09
N VAL A 64 -12.04 -6.03 7.01
CA VAL A 64 -12.91 -7.15 6.67
C VAL A 64 -14.32 -6.62 6.43
N VAL A 65 -14.89 -6.91 5.26
CA VAL A 65 -16.26 -6.59 4.87
C VAL A 65 -17.00 -7.91 4.66
N CYS A 66 -18.09 -8.11 5.39
CA CYS A 66 -18.97 -9.26 5.25
C CYS A 66 -20.27 -8.82 4.55
N PRO A 67 -20.93 -9.70 3.78
CA PRO A 67 -22.23 -9.43 3.15
C PRO A 67 -23.33 -9.18 4.18
#